data_AF-A0A7Y5NJB9-F1
#
_entry.id   AF-A0A7Y5NJB9-F1
#
_cell.length_a   1.000
_cell.length_b   1.000
_cell.length_c   1.000
_cell.angle_alpha   90.00
_cell.angle_beta   90.00
_cell.angle_gamma   90.00
#
_symmetry.space_group_name_H-M   'P 1'
#
loop_
_entity.id
_entity.type
_entity.pdbx_description
1 polymer ?
#
loop_
_entity_poly.entity_id
_entity_poly.type
_entity_poly.pdbx_seq_one_letter_code
_entity_poly.pdbx_strand_id
1 'polypeptide(L)'
;MAQQALLKRDIDAVLILWPGFEEKTGSGEAGVATILFDSVRPESGKARDRVTDVLRQYREDLLKLRERQRGLSAGFATGVQLQSQNVATEQRKSGMLIGMLLPYMLILFSAMSGFYAAIDMTAGEKERGTMQTLLCAPLQAQAQSIDYEAL
;
A
#
# COMPACT_ATOMS: atom_id res chain seq x y z
N MET A 1 -19.64 -6.49 16.87
CA MET A 1 -19.44 -7.67 15.98
C MET A 1 -18.71 -7.30 14.68
N ALA A 2 -19.14 -6.26 13.94
CA ALA A 2 -18.48 -5.87 12.67
C ALA A 2 -16.97 -5.57 12.77
N GLN A 3 -16.53 -4.81 13.78
CA GLN A 3 -15.10 -4.54 14.02
C GLN A 3 -14.30 -5.82 14.32
N GLN A 4 -14.90 -6.79 15.03
CA GLN A 4 -14.24 -8.05 15.37
C GLN A 4 -14.05 -8.96 14.15
N ALA A 5 -14.96 -8.93 13.17
CA ALA A 5 -14.81 -9.67 11.92
C ALA A 5 -13.69 -9.11 11.03
N LEU A 6 -13.55 -7.77 11.00
CA LEU A 6 -12.43 -7.07 10.35
C LEU A 6 -11.08 -7.47 10.97
N LEU A 7 -11.04 -7.57 12.30
CA LEU A 7 -9.85 -7.99 13.05
C LEU A 7 -9.53 -9.48 12.88
N LYS A 8 -10.55 -10.33 12.70
CA LYS A 8 -10.39 -11.77 12.41
C LYS A 8 -9.94 -12.08 10.98
N ARG A 9 -9.81 -11.06 10.12
CA ARG A 9 -9.30 -11.14 8.72
C ARG A 9 -10.21 -11.86 7.72
N ASP A 10 -11.47 -12.11 8.05
CA ASP A 10 -12.42 -12.72 7.11
C ASP A 10 -13.06 -11.72 6.13
N ILE A 11 -12.96 -10.42 6.43
CA ILE A 11 -13.62 -9.34 5.66
C ILE A 11 -12.63 -8.18 5.49
N ASP A 12 -12.58 -7.62 4.27
CA ASP A 12 -11.68 -6.52 3.93
C ASP A 12 -12.26 -5.13 4.20
N ALA A 13 -13.58 -4.92 4.17
CA ALA A 13 -14.23 -3.69 4.61
C ALA A 13 -15.69 -3.94 5.02
N VAL A 14 -16.24 -3.12 5.91
CA VAL A 14 -17.65 -3.21 6.33
C VAL A 14 -18.34 -1.87 6.11
N LEU A 15 -19.45 -1.88 5.38
CA LEU A 15 -20.35 -0.73 5.25
C LEU A 15 -21.44 -0.79 6.32
N ILE A 16 -21.56 0.28 7.10
CA ILE A 16 -22.60 0.46 8.10
C ILE A 16 -23.54 1.56 7.62
N LEU A 17 -24.82 1.23 7.46
CA LEU A 17 -25.89 2.20 7.25
C LEU A 17 -26.50 2.51 8.61
N TRP A 18 -26.49 3.78 9.00
CA TRP A 18 -27.05 4.19 10.29
C TRP A 18 -28.58 4.10 10.30
N PRO A 19 -29.22 3.95 11.47
CA PRO A 19 -30.68 3.89 11.57
C PRO A 19 -31.35 5.09 10.88
N GLY A 20 -32.43 4.82 10.13
CA GLY A 20 -33.16 5.83 9.37
C GLY A 20 -32.47 6.25 8.06
N PHE A 21 -31.44 5.54 7.58
CA PHE A 21 -30.79 5.84 6.31
C PHE A 21 -31.80 5.90 5.15
N GLU A 22 -32.60 4.85 4.98
CA GLU A 22 -33.57 4.75 3.88
C GLU A 22 -34.64 5.84 3.96
N GLU A 23 -35.24 6.03 5.14
CA GLU A 23 -36.24 7.07 5.40
C GLU A 23 -35.71 8.48 5.10
N LYS A 24 -34.52 8.82 5.61
CA LYS A 24 -33.88 10.11 5.33
C LYS A 24 -33.55 10.29 3.85
N THR A 25 -33.03 9.25 3.19
CA THR A 25 -32.77 9.32 1.76
C THR A 25 -34.05 9.46 0.94
N GLY A 26 -35.16 8.87 1.39
CA GLY A 26 -36.48 9.00 0.77
C GLY A 26 -37.12 10.38 0.98
N SER A 27 -36.96 10.98 2.17
CA SER A 27 -37.52 12.31 2.49
C SER A 27 -36.76 13.49 1.86
N GLY A 28 -35.63 13.23 1.20
CA GLY A 28 -34.78 14.26 0.60
C GLY A 28 -33.61 14.69 1.49
N GLU A 29 -33.50 14.16 2.70
CA GLU A 29 -32.37 14.36 3.60
C GLU A 29 -31.17 13.47 3.23
N ALA A 30 -30.04 13.68 3.93
CA ALA A 30 -28.83 12.87 3.79
C ALA A 30 -28.84 11.71 4.79
N GLY A 31 -28.84 10.47 4.26
CA GLY A 31 -28.56 9.29 5.07
C GLY A 31 -27.08 9.22 5.45
N VAL A 32 -26.78 8.76 6.67
CA VAL A 32 -25.40 8.60 7.15
C VAL A 32 -24.96 7.16 6.93
N ALA A 33 -23.78 6.98 6.33
CA ALA A 33 -23.14 5.68 6.16
C ALA A 33 -21.66 5.77 6.57
N THR A 34 -21.09 4.69 7.09
CA THR A 34 -19.70 4.62 7.53
C THR A 34 -19.04 3.36 6.97
N ILE A 35 -17.84 3.53 6.40
CA ILE A 35 -17.01 2.41 5.94
C ILE A 35 -15.94 2.16 6.98
N LEU A 36 -15.96 0.97 7.59
CA LEU A 36 -14.87 0.51 8.45
C LEU A 36 -13.85 -0.23 7.58
N PHE A 37 -12.59 0.15 7.70
CA PHE A 37 -11.47 -0.45 6.98
C PHE A 37 -10.19 -0.35 7.81
N ASP A 38 -9.19 -1.18 7.50
CA ASP A 38 -7.86 -1.17 8.10
C ASP A 38 -6.86 -0.55 7.11
N SER A 39 -6.35 0.64 7.41
CA SER A 39 -5.43 1.36 6.54
C SER A 39 -4.05 0.73 6.41
N VAL A 40 -3.67 -0.17 7.33
CA VAL A 40 -2.39 -0.89 7.27
C VAL A 40 -2.44 -2.00 6.21
N ARG A 41 -3.65 -2.46 5.85
CA ARG A 41 -3.87 -3.56 4.91
C ARG A 41 -4.22 -3.02 3.50
N PRO A 42 -3.38 -3.25 2.48
CA PRO A 42 -3.64 -2.79 1.12
C PRO A 42 -4.98 -3.29 0.54
N GLU A 43 -5.38 -4.53 0.85
CA GLU A 43 -6.63 -5.16 0.39
C GLU A 43 -7.84 -4.46 1.00
N SER A 44 -7.76 -4.09 2.28
CA SER A 44 -8.79 -3.34 2.97
C SER A 44 -8.94 -1.92 2.41
N GLY A 45 -7.83 -1.27 2.08
CA GLY A 45 -7.81 -0.01 1.33
C GLY A 45 -8.52 -0.11 -0.02
N LYS A 46 -8.21 -1.14 -0.83
CA LYS A 46 -8.90 -1.40 -2.11
C LYS A 46 -10.39 -1.66 -1.93
N ALA A 47 -10.78 -2.40 -0.90
CA ALA A 47 -12.19 -2.68 -0.61
C ALA A 47 -12.96 -1.39 -0.25
N ARG A 48 -12.37 -0.52 0.59
CA ARG A 48 -12.92 0.81 0.88
C ARG A 48 -13.12 1.63 -0.38
N ASP A 49 -12.12 1.67 -1.27
CA ASP A 49 -12.19 2.44 -2.51
C ASP A 49 -13.34 1.95 -3.40
N ARG A 50 -13.48 0.63 -3.54
CA ARG A 50 -14.58 0.02 -4.30
C ARG A 50 -15.95 0.39 -3.73
N VAL A 51 -16.13 0.32 -2.41
CA VAL A 51 -17.40 0.69 -1.76
C VAL A 51 -17.68 2.18 -1.94
N THR A 52 -16.65 3.02 -1.83
CA THR A 52 -16.75 4.47 -2.01
C THR A 52 -17.20 4.82 -3.44
N ASP A 53 -16.66 4.12 -4.44
CA ASP A 53 -17.03 4.33 -5.85
C ASP A 53 -18.50 3.99 -6.11
N VAL A 54 -18.99 2.88 -5.55
CA VAL A 54 -20.41 2.47 -5.65
C VAL A 54 -21.32 3.49 -4.96
N LEU A 55 -20.97 3.93 -3.75
CA LEU A 55 -21.73 4.96 -3.02
C LEU A 55 -21.75 6.30 -3.75
N ARG A 56 -20.65 6.68 -4.42
CA ARG A 56 -20.59 7.88 -5.24
C ARG A 56 -21.58 7.82 -6.41
N GLN A 57 -21.63 6.69 -7.12
CA GLN A 57 -22.59 6.49 -8.22
C GLN A 57 -24.04 6.53 -7.71
N TYR A 58 -24.34 5.82 -6.63
CA TYR A 58 -25.66 5.87 -6.00
C TYR A 58 -26.09 7.29 -5.65
N ARG A 59 -25.19 8.09 -5.06
CA ARG A 59 -25.45 9.50 -4.72
C ARG A 59 -25.74 10.33 -5.96
N GLU A 60 -24.99 10.14 -7.05
CA GLU A 60 -25.22 10.87 -8.31
C GLU A 60 -26.58 10.55 -8.92
N ASP A 61 -26.99 9.28 -8.91
CA ASP A 61 -28.29 8.87 -9.44
C ASP A 61 -29.45 9.36 -8.58
N LEU A 62 -29.28 9.32 -7.25
CA LEU A 62 -30.24 9.91 -6.30
C LEU A 62 -30.41 11.42 -6.53
N LEU A 63 -29.32 12.15 -6.77
CA LEU A 63 -29.37 13.58 -7.06
C LEU A 63 -30.10 13.86 -8.38
N LYS A 64 -29.77 13.14 -9.45
CA LYS A 64 -30.48 13.27 -10.74
C LYS A 64 -31.98 13.00 -10.61
N LEU A 65 -32.36 11.99 -9.81
CA LEU A 65 -33.76 11.69 -9.55
C LEU A 65 -34.45 12.85 -8.82
N ARG A 66 -33.81 13.39 -7.77
CA ARG A 66 -34.34 14.53 -6.99
C ARG A 66 -34.45 15.81 -7.82
N GLU A 67 -33.48 16.08 -8.69
CA GLU A 67 -33.51 17.20 -9.63
C GLU A 67 -34.73 17.10 -10.54
N ARG A 68 -34.97 15.92 -11.14
CA ARG A 68 -36.15 15.67 -12.00
C ARG A 68 -37.47 15.80 -11.26
N GLN A 69 -37.58 15.21 -10.06
CA GLN A 69 -38.82 15.27 -9.27
C GLN A 69 -39.19 16.69 -8.84
N ARG A 70 -38.19 17.56 -8.65
CA ARG A 70 -38.40 18.95 -8.27
C ARG A 70 -38.40 19.93 -9.45
N GLY A 71 -38.29 19.43 -10.69
CA GLY A 71 -38.23 20.27 -11.89
C GLY A 71 -37.00 21.19 -11.95
N LEU A 72 -35.92 20.81 -11.26
CA LEU A 72 -34.66 21.56 -11.26
C LEU A 72 -33.85 21.25 -12.53
N SER A 73 -33.03 22.19 -12.96
CA SER A 73 -32.10 21.97 -14.07
C SER A 73 -31.11 20.85 -13.73
N ALA A 74 -30.69 20.10 -14.75
CA ALA A 74 -29.68 19.06 -14.57
C ALA A 74 -28.38 19.67 -14.04
N GLY A 75 -27.82 19.09 -12.98
CA GLY A 75 -26.61 19.59 -12.35
C GLY A 75 -26.85 20.80 -11.44
N PHE A 76 -28.09 21.12 -11.07
CA PHE A 76 -28.40 22.16 -10.07
C PHE A 76 -27.62 21.95 -8.76
N ALA A 77 -27.47 20.71 -8.31
CA ALA A 77 -26.69 20.39 -7.12
C ALA A 77 -25.16 20.36 -7.38
N THR A 78 -24.74 20.36 -8.64
CA THR A 78 -23.33 20.33 -9.06
C THR A 78 -22.81 21.78 -9.18
N GLY A 79 -22.51 22.41 -8.05
CA GLY A 79 -22.08 23.81 -8.01
C GLY A 79 -20.73 24.10 -8.70
N VAL A 80 -19.90 23.06 -8.93
CA VAL A 80 -18.60 23.19 -9.59
C VAL A 80 -18.34 21.98 -10.49
N GLN A 81 -18.02 22.22 -11.76
CA GLN A 81 -17.55 21.19 -12.67
C GLN A 81 -16.02 21.17 -12.65
N LEU A 82 -15.43 20.15 -11.99
CA LEU A 82 -13.99 19.98 -11.96
C LEU A 82 -13.50 19.39 -13.28
N GLN A 83 -12.61 20.11 -13.97
CA GLN A 83 -11.87 19.60 -15.12
C GLN A 83 -10.40 19.52 -14.76
N SER A 84 -9.78 18.35 -14.96
CA SER A 84 -8.34 18.15 -14.73
C SER A 84 -7.63 18.05 -16.06
N GLN A 85 -6.68 18.95 -16.30
CA GLN A 85 -5.83 18.91 -17.48
C GLN A 85 -4.42 18.48 -17.09
N ASN A 86 -3.89 17.46 -17.76
CA ASN A 86 -2.50 17.05 -17.56
C ASN A 86 -1.58 18.03 -18.29
N VAL A 87 -0.77 18.76 -17.52
CA VAL A 87 0.23 19.71 -18.04
C VAL A 87 1.64 19.13 -18.07
N ALA A 88 1.83 17.87 -17.67
CA ALA A 88 3.12 17.21 -17.71
C ALA A 88 3.52 16.88 -19.15
N THR A 89 4.64 17.43 -19.58
CA THR A 89 5.27 17.08 -20.86
C THR A 89 5.74 15.62 -20.85
N GLU A 90 5.83 15.01 -22.02
CA GLU A 90 6.32 13.63 -22.16
C GLU A 90 7.73 13.46 -21.60
N GLN A 91 8.60 14.47 -21.75
CA GLN A 91 9.95 14.48 -21.17
C GLN A 91 9.94 14.44 -19.63
N ARG A 92 8.97 15.11 -18.99
CA ARG A 92 8.86 15.09 -17.53
C ARG A 92 8.36 13.73 -17.02
N LYS A 93 7.46 13.08 -17.77
CA LYS A 93 7.00 11.71 -17.47
C LYS A 93 8.12 10.70 -17.63
N SER A 94 8.88 10.75 -18.73
CA SER A 94 10.04 9.86 -18.93
C SER A 94 11.13 10.10 -17.90
N GLY A 95 11.39 11.36 -17.55
CA GLY A 95 12.33 11.73 -16.48
C GLY A 95 11.94 11.17 -15.12
N MET A 96 10.65 11.17 -14.78
CA MET A 96 10.14 10.54 -13.55
C MET A 96 10.40 9.03 -13.54
N LEU A 97 10.10 8.33 -14.63
CA LEU A 97 10.32 6.88 -14.74
C LEU A 97 11.80 6.53 -14.59
N ILE A 98 12.68 7.24 -15.30
CA ILE A 98 14.13 7.05 -15.21
C ILE A 98 14.62 7.36 -13.79
N GLY A 99 14.13 8.44 -13.18
CA GLY A 99 14.46 8.83 -11.81
C GLY A 99 14.06 7.77 -10.77
N MET A 100 12.93 7.09 -10.97
CA MET A 100 12.52 5.97 -10.10
C MET A 100 13.37 4.72 -10.32
N LEU A 101 13.90 4.49 -11.53
CA LEU A 101 14.71 3.31 -11.87
C LEU A 101 16.18 3.44 -11.43
N LEU A 102 16.72 4.65 -11.43
CA LEU A 102 18.14 4.93 -11.20
C LEU A 102 18.69 4.37 -9.87
N PRO A 103 17.98 4.45 -8.72
CA PRO A 103 18.45 3.85 -7.47
C PRO A 103 18.67 2.33 -7.57
N TYR A 104 17.79 1.64 -8.29
CA TYR A 104 17.92 0.20 -8.49
C TYR A 104 19.14 -0.16 -9.35
N MET A 105 19.42 0.65 -10.38
CA MET A 105 20.63 0.47 -11.20
C MET A 105 21.90 0.63 -10.39
N LEU A 106 21.96 1.63 -9.49
CA LEU A 106 23.09 1.82 -8.58
C LEU A 106 23.30 0.61 -7.67
N ILE A 107 22.23 0.08 -7.07
CA ILE A 107 22.31 -1.12 -6.22
C ILE A 107 22.84 -2.32 -7.02
N LEU A 108 22.31 -2.55 -8.23
CA LEU A 108 22.75 -3.65 -9.08
C LEU A 108 24.22 -3.52 -9.51
N PHE A 109 24.66 -2.33 -9.90
CA PHE A 109 26.06 -2.09 -10.28
C PHE A 109 27.01 -2.23 -9.10
N SER A 110 26.62 -1.73 -7.92
CA SER A 110 27.38 -1.94 -6.68
C SER A 110 27.47 -3.41 -6.30
N ALA A 111 26.40 -4.19 -6.48
CA ALA A 111 26.43 -5.63 -6.23
C ALA A 111 27.32 -6.36 -7.25
N MET A 112 27.24 -6.00 -8.53
CA MET A 112 28.00 -6.63 -9.59
C MET A 112 29.51 -6.37 -9.53
N SER A 113 29.96 -5.25 -8.98
CA SER A 113 31.40 -4.90 -8.94
C SER A 113 32.23 -5.90 -8.13
N GLY A 114 31.67 -6.48 -7.06
CA GLY A 114 32.34 -7.46 -6.21
C GLY A 114 32.17 -8.92 -6.67
N PHE A 115 31.37 -9.19 -7.70
CA PHE A 115 31.01 -10.56 -8.07
C PHE A 115 32.20 -11.38 -8.55
N TYR A 116 33.08 -10.79 -9.36
CA TYR A 116 34.30 -11.48 -9.83
C TYR A 116 35.26 -11.78 -8.68
N ALA A 117 35.46 -10.84 -7.75
CA ALA A 117 36.27 -11.08 -6.56
C ALA A 117 35.67 -12.18 -5.66
N ALA A 118 34.35 -12.25 -5.53
CA ALA A 118 33.68 -13.30 -4.79
C ALA A 118 33.83 -14.68 -5.47
N ILE A 119 33.76 -14.75 -6.80
CA ILE A 119 34.01 -15.97 -7.57
C ILE A 119 35.45 -16.45 -7.34
N ASP A 120 36.43 -15.55 -7.50
CA ASP A 120 37.84 -15.91 -7.33
C ASP A 120 38.14 -16.31 -5.88
N MET A 121 37.52 -15.66 -4.89
CA MET A 121 37.66 -16.01 -3.49
C MET A 121 37.06 -17.38 -3.17
N THR A 122 35.86 -17.69 -3.69
CA THR A 122 35.23 -19.01 -3.46
C THR A 122 35.96 -20.15 -4.18
N ALA A 123 36.44 -19.92 -5.40
CA ALA A 123 37.28 -20.88 -6.11
C ALA A 123 38.63 -21.07 -5.41
N GLY A 124 39.27 -19.98 -4.98
CA GLY A 124 40.55 -20.01 -4.27
C GLY A 124 40.49 -20.75 -2.92
N GLU A 125 39.42 -20.56 -2.15
CA GLU A 125 39.19 -21.33 -0.91
C GLU A 125 39.02 -22.83 -1.18
N LYS A 126 38.34 -23.19 -2.28
CA LYS A 126 38.18 -24.60 -2.71
C LYS A 126 39.53 -25.22 -3.07
N GLU A 127 40.35 -24.53 -3.85
CA GLU A 127 41.67 -25.03 -4.28
C GLU A 127 42.64 -25.18 -3.10
N ARG A 128 42.57 -24.27 -2.12
CA ARG A 128 43.43 -24.31 -0.92
C ARG A 128 42.93 -25.27 0.16
N GLY A 129 41.72 -25.80 0.05
CA GLY A 129 41.15 -26.73 1.02
C GLY A 129 40.89 -26.12 2.40
N THR A 130 40.92 -24.79 2.50
CA THR A 130 40.89 -24.02 3.77
C THR A 130 39.52 -24.10 4.44
N MET A 131 38.44 -24.08 3.65
CA MET A 131 37.08 -24.26 4.15
C MET A 131 36.88 -25.65 4.79
N GLN A 132 37.37 -26.70 4.14
CA GLN A 132 37.33 -28.08 4.65
C GLN A 132 38.18 -28.22 5.91
N THR A 133 39.33 -27.54 5.96
CA THR A 133 40.21 -27.52 7.14
C THR A 133 39.53 -26.87 8.34
N LEU A 134 38.84 -25.72 8.14
CA LEU A 134 38.08 -25.06 9.21
C LEU A 134 36.89 -25.88 9.71
N LEU A 135 36.21 -26.62 8.81
CA LEU A 135 35.08 -27.49 9.19
C LEU A 135 35.52 -28.70 10.03
N CYS A 136 36.73 -29.20 9.83
CA CYS A 136 37.29 -30.34 10.57
C CYS A 136 38.12 -29.93 11.79
N ALA A 137 38.49 -28.65 11.91
CA ALA A 137 39.27 -28.16 13.05
C ALA A 137 38.40 -28.09 14.32
N PRO A 138 38.88 -28.57 15.47
CA PRO A 138 38.19 -28.39 16.74
C PRO A 138 38.23 -26.92 17.14
N LEU A 139 37.17 -26.17 16.83
CA LEU A 139 37.02 -24.78 17.23
C LEU A 139 36.53 -24.72 18.68
N GLN A 140 37.42 -24.36 19.60
CA GLN A 140 37.00 -23.92 20.92
C GLN A 140 36.53 -22.47 20.81
N ALA A 141 35.26 -22.21 21.10
CA ALA A 141 34.77 -20.85 21.27
C ALA A 141 35.47 -20.24 22.48
N GLN A 142 36.52 -19.46 22.24
CA GLN A 142 37.17 -18.70 23.30
C GLN A 142 36.27 -17.50 23.61
N ALA A 143 35.22 -17.78 24.40
CA ALA A 143 34.45 -16.75 25.06
C ALA A 143 35.42 -16.05 26.03
N GLN A 144 35.91 -14.87 25.66
CA GLN A 144 36.59 -13.99 26.59
C GLN A 144 35.59 -13.68 27.71
N SER A 145 35.81 -14.28 28.88
CA SER A 145 35.21 -13.82 30.12
C SER A 145 35.69 -12.38 30.33
N ILE A 146 34.77 -11.43 30.12
CA ILE A 146 34.97 -10.06 30.56
C ILE A 146 35.00 -10.12 32.09
N ASP A 147 36.19 -9.99 32.68
CA ASP A 147 36.38 -9.95 34.13
C ASP A 147 35.64 -8.72 34.70
N TYR A 148 34.61 -8.99 35.51
CA TYR A 148 33.86 -8.01 36.31
C TYR A 148 34.34 -7.99 37.77
N GLU A 149 35.65 -8.02 38.03
CA GLU A 149 36.19 -7.83 39.39
C GLU A 149 37.19 -6.67 39.46
N ALA A 150 36.64 -5.45 39.33
CA ALA A 150 37.27 -4.23 39.80
C ALA A 150 36.19 -3.26 40.35
N LEU A 151 35.43 -3.73 41.35
CA LEU A 151 34.60 -2.97 42.30
C LEU A 151 34.60 -3.71 43.63
#